data_AF-A0A819ML37-F1
#
_entry.id   AF-A0A819ML37-F1
#
_cell.length_a   1.000
_cell.length_b   1.000
_cell.length_c   1.000
_cell.angle_alpha   90.00
_cell.angle_beta   90.00
_cell.angle_gamma   90.00
#
_symmetry.space_group_name_H-M   'P 1'
#
loop_
_entity.id
_entity.type
_entity.pdbx_description
1 polymer ?
#
loop_
_entity_poly.entity_id
_entity_poly.type
_entity_poly.pdbx_seq_one_letter_code
_entity_poly.pdbx_strand_id
1 'polypeptide(L)'
;SYQINMTTHDSSNALEENRFLSSNYHILKDNNNNDNETLKLIRTWRCNRGLPIRTRYGKFICLCPPSYYGDQCQYQNQRVSLTLQLQAVVDFRMVFIIVIMLIDDEGQINSYEHFNYLGIRDCSKKFNIYLLYSTQPKDTTKNYSIRIDAFTAISLDYHASWLFPLEFSFLPVHHSALKLFIPIFNPEVAECILQCNHGQCKKYENTKIDFCQCDPGWSGSQCSIKYETYNCSSDSFYIGSGICICPLGKYGRQ
;
A
#
# COMPACT_ATOMS: atom_id res chain seq x y z
N SER A 1 -34.05 -9.73 -39.77
CA SER A 1 -33.72 -9.16 -41.08
C SER A 1 -33.96 -7.66 -41.02
N TYR A 2 -32.90 -6.86 -40.83
CA TYR A 2 -32.85 -5.45 -41.25
C TYR A 2 -31.37 -5.09 -41.35
N GLN A 3 -30.91 -4.91 -42.60
CA GLN A 3 -29.63 -4.33 -42.96
C GLN A 3 -29.76 -2.80 -42.98
N ILE A 4 -28.74 -2.11 -42.49
CA ILE A 4 -28.40 -0.74 -42.92
C ILE A 4 -26.88 -0.72 -43.12
N ASN A 5 -26.46 -0.20 -44.28
CA ASN A 5 -25.10 -0.24 -44.80
C ASN A 5 -24.36 1.09 -44.57
N MET A 6 -23.05 0.94 -44.30
CA MET A 6 -21.89 1.80 -44.60
C MET A 6 -21.77 3.24 -44.05
N THR A 7 -20.72 3.44 -43.23
CA THR A 7 -19.50 4.18 -43.65
C THR A 7 -18.30 3.69 -42.83
N THR A 8 -17.24 3.29 -43.52
CA THR A 8 -15.91 2.98 -42.95
C THR A 8 -15.20 4.27 -42.57
N HIS A 9 -14.86 4.42 -41.29
CA HIS A 9 -13.83 5.37 -40.85
C HIS A 9 -12.75 4.58 -40.12
N ASP A 10 -11.54 4.63 -40.68
CA ASP A 10 -10.30 4.11 -40.13
C ASP A 10 -10.09 4.54 -38.69
N SER A 11 -9.98 3.56 -37.79
CA SER A 11 -9.45 3.75 -36.44
C SER A 11 -8.14 2.98 -36.30
N SER A 12 -7.16 3.39 -37.10
CA SER A 12 -5.74 2.95 -37.06
C SER A 12 -4.82 3.99 -36.39
N ASN A 13 -5.36 5.06 -35.79
CA ASN A 13 -4.57 6.18 -35.22
C ASN A 13 -4.56 6.23 -33.69
N ALA A 14 -4.10 5.17 -33.01
CA ALA A 14 -3.80 5.25 -31.56
C ALA A 14 -2.54 4.50 -31.13
N LEU A 15 -1.81 3.86 -32.07
CA LEU A 15 -0.61 3.07 -31.80
C LEU A 15 0.68 3.64 -32.41
N GLU A 16 0.63 4.77 -33.12
CA GLU A 16 1.82 5.37 -33.75
C GLU A 16 2.37 6.62 -33.03
N GLU A 17 1.63 7.28 -32.14
CA GLU A 17 2.13 8.51 -31.49
C GLU A 17 3.18 8.28 -30.38
N ASN A 18 3.27 7.06 -29.83
CA ASN A 18 4.22 6.76 -28.74
C ASN A 18 5.55 6.12 -29.20
N ARG A 19 5.74 5.87 -30.50
CA ARG A 19 7.01 5.36 -31.05
C ARG A 19 7.92 6.43 -31.65
N PHE A 20 7.44 7.66 -31.79
CA PHE A 20 8.21 8.74 -32.44
C PHE A 20 9.15 9.52 -31.52
N LEU A 21 9.05 9.37 -30.20
CA LEU A 21 9.90 10.11 -29.24
C LEU A 21 11.19 9.38 -28.82
N SER A 22 11.41 8.13 -29.25
CA SER A 22 12.55 7.33 -28.78
C SER A 22 13.65 7.06 -29.81
N SER A 23 13.54 7.51 -31.07
CA SER A 23 14.43 6.97 -32.13
C SER A 23 15.26 7.95 -32.96
N ASN A 24 15.19 9.28 -32.79
CA ASN A 24 16.04 10.18 -33.58
C ASN A 24 16.48 11.42 -32.78
N TYR A 25 17.62 11.33 -32.10
CA TYR A 25 18.44 12.51 -31.83
C TYR A 25 19.85 12.24 -32.36
N HIS A 26 19.97 12.27 -33.70
CA HIS A 26 21.23 12.65 -34.32
C HIS A 26 21.45 14.13 -34.01
N ILE A 27 22.42 14.40 -33.15
CA ILE A 27 22.78 15.73 -32.69
C ILE A 27 23.34 16.52 -33.88
N LEU A 28 22.55 17.48 -34.37
CA LEU A 28 23.05 18.62 -35.13
C LEU A 28 23.98 19.42 -34.20
N LYS A 29 25.26 19.51 -34.57
CA LYS A 29 26.18 20.50 -34.00
C LYS A 29 25.76 21.87 -34.54
N ASP A 30 24.96 22.60 -33.79
CA ASP A 30 24.88 24.05 -33.95
C ASP A 30 25.73 24.72 -32.87
N ASN A 31 26.67 25.53 -33.35
CA ASN A 31 27.58 26.33 -32.54
C ASN A 31 26.84 27.54 -31.96
N ASN A 32 27.16 27.83 -30.70
CA ASN A 32 27.05 29.10 -29.99
C ASN A 32 25.80 29.35 -29.10
N ASN A 33 26.10 29.54 -27.82
CA ASN A 33 25.40 30.29 -26.76
C ASN A 33 24.10 29.76 -26.16
N ASN A 34 23.52 28.66 -26.63
CA ASN A 34 22.34 28.02 -25.99
C ASN A 34 22.66 26.77 -25.15
N ASP A 35 23.94 26.45 -24.96
CA ASP A 35 24.40 25.21 -24.31
C ASP A 35 23.86 25.02 -22.88
N ASN A 36 23.61 26.12 -22.16
CA ASN A 36 23.12 26.05 -20.78
C ASN A 36 21.65 25.64 -20.68
N GLU A 37 20.78 25.95 -21.65
CA GLU A 37 19.37 25.52 -21.60
C GLU A 37 19.20 24.10 -22.12
N THR A 38 19.89 23.73 -23.19
CA THR A 38 19.83 22.38 -23.78
C THR A 38 20.43 21.33 -22.84
N LEU A 39 21.55 21.64 -22.17
CA LEU A 39 22.11 20.77 -21.12
C LEU A 39 21.21 20.70 -19.88
N LYS A 40 20.44 21.76 -19.58
CA LYS A 40 19.49 21.78 -18.47
C LYS A 40 18.27 20.91 -18.78
N LEU A 41 17.77 20.95 -20.01
CA LEU A 41 16.74 20.05 -20.55
C LEU A 41 17.20 18.58 -20.50
N ILE A 42 18.37 18.25 -21.07
CA ILE A 42 18.91 16.88 -21.05
C ILE A 42 19.10 16.37 -19.59
N ARG A 43 19.47 17.26 -18.67
CA ARG A 43 19.58 16.92 -17.23
C ARG A 43 18.22 16.70 -16.57
N THR A 44 17.18 17.45 -16.93
CA THR A 44 15.83 17.28 -16.37
C THR A 44 15.15 16.00 -16.83
N TRP A 45 15.41 15.52 -18.05
CA TRP A 45 14.77 14.30 -18.56
C TRP A 45 15.49 13.00 -18.16
N ARG A 46 16.73 13.07 -17.67
CA ARG A 46 17.55 11.90 -17.34
C ARG A 46 16.98 10.98 -16.26
N CYS A 47 16.20 11.53 -15.33
CA CYS A 47 15.61 10.76 -14.24
C CYS A 47 14.10 10.59 -14.38
N ASN A 48 13.52 10.88 -15.55
CA ASN A 48 12.08 10.85 -15.77
C ASN A 48 11.30 11.57 -14.65
N ARG A 49 10.70 10.81 -13.72
CA ARG A 49 9.91 11.31 -12.57
C ARG A 49 10.72 11.44 -11.26
N GLY A 50 12.01 11.15 -11.30
CA GLY A 50 12.93 11.20 -10.17
C GLY A 50 13.81 12.46 -10.16
N LEU A 51 14.59 12.59 -9.09
CA LEU A 51 15.47 13.72 -8.88
C LEU A 51 16.92 13.35 -9.28
N PRO A 52 17.50 14.01 -10.30
CA PRO A 52 18.92 13.83 -10.63
C PRO A 52 19.80 14.44 -9.55
N ILE A 53 20.70 13.65 -8.97
CA ILE A 53 21.73 14.12 -8.06
C ILE A 53 23.11 13.75 -8.60
N ARG A 54 24.11 14.56 -8.23
CA ARG A 54 25.51 14.33 -8.63
C ARG A 54 26.30 13.89 -7.40
N THR A 55 26.97 12.74 -7.50
CA THR A 55 27.83 12.23 -6.43
C THR A 55 29.15 12.99 -6.37
N ARG A 56 29.91 12.79 -5.29
CA ARG A 56 31.23 13.38 -5.09
C ARG A 56 32.22 13.04 -6.21
N TYR A 57 32.08 11.87 -6.84
CA TYR A 57 32.91 11.42 -7.97
C TYR A 57 32.39 11.93 -9.33
N GLY A 58 31.40 12.83 -9.33
CA GLY A 58 30.85 13.41 -10.55
C GLY A 58 29.85 12.53 -11.30
N LYS A 59 29.54 11.33 -10.80
CA LYS A 59 28.53 10.42 -11.37
C LYS A 59 27.12 10.95 -11.08
N PHE A 60 26.25 10.94 -12.09
CA PHE A 60 24.83 11.20 -11.90
C PHE A 60 24.11 9.93 -11.44
N ILE A 61 23.25 10.06 -10.43
CA ILE A 61 22.32 9.02 -10.00
C ILE A 61 20.94 9.63 -9.83
N CYS A 62 19.89 8.83 -10.00
CA CYS A 62 18.51 9.26 -9.84
C CYS A 62 17.97 8.79 -8.48
N LEU A 63 17.41 9.73 -7.71
CA LEU A 63 16.59 9.39 -6.55
C LEU A 63 15.14 9.21 -7.02
N CYS A 64 14.66 7.98 -7.00
CA CYS A 64 13.30 7.69 -7.44
C CYS A 64 12.31 7.85 -6.28
N PRO A 65 11.15 8.49 -6.52
CA PRO A 65 10.05 8.43 -5.57
C PRO A 65 9.53 6.98 -5.44
N PRO A 66 8.86 6.58 -4.35
CA PRO A 66 8.48 5.19 -4.08
C PRO A 66 7.61 4.52 -5.16
N SER A 67 6.91 5.30 -5.99
CA SER A 67 6.10 4.80 -7.10
C SER A 67 6.89 4.49 -8.37
N TYR A 68 8.21 4.73 -8.41
CA TYR A 68 9.04 4.54 -9.60
C TYR A 68 10.39 3.91 -9.24
N TYR A 69 10.97 3.18 -10.18
CA TYR A 69 12.24 2.49 -9.99
C TYR A 69 13.03 2.33 -11.29
N GLY A 70 14.24 1.80 -11.17
CA GLY A 70 15.25 1.77 -12.22
C GLY A 70 16.30 2.86 -12.03
N ASP A 71 17.40 2.76 -12.78
CA ASP A 71 18.51 3.72 -12.74
C ASP A 71 18.11 5.14 -13.19
N GLN A 72 17.00 5.26 -13.92
CA GLN A 72 16.44 6.51 -14.43
C GLN A 72 14.98 6.71 -13.99
N CYS A 73 14.49 5.96 -13.00
CA CYS A 73 13.09 6.00 -12.56
C CYS A 73 12.09 5.79 -13.72
N GLN A 74 12.46 4.96 -14.69
CA GLN A 74 11.73 4.70 -15.92
C GLN A 74 10.58 3.70 -15.74
N TYR A 75 10.65 2.86 -14.70
CA TYR A 75 9.63 1.85 -14.43
C TYR A 75 8.69 2.33 -13.34
N GLN A 76 7.39 2.19 -13.58
CA GLN A 76 6.38 2.47 -12.56
C GLN A 76 6.20 1.24 -11.67
N ASN A 77 6.21 1.45 -10.36
CA ASN A 77 5.95 0.39 -9.41
C ASN A 77 4.48 -0.06 -9.51
N GLN A 78 4.29 -1.37 -9.46
CA GLN A 78 2.95 -1.93 -9.34
C GLN A 78 2.43 -1.65 -7.95
N ARG A 79 1.13 -1.40 -7.82
CA ARG A 79 0.55 -0.98 -6.53
C ARG A 79 -0.93 -1.30 -6.41
N VAL A 80 -1.39 -1.23 -5.17
CA VAL A 80 -2.81 -1.21 -4.82
C VAL A 80 -3.20 0.21 -4.45
N SER A 81 -4.19 0.76 -5.15
CA SER A 81 -4.80 2.04 -4.84
C SER A 81 -6.12 1.79 -4.12
N LEU A 82 -6.14 2.03 -2.81
CA LEU A 82 -7.29 1.81 -1.96
C LEU A 82 -7.98 3.14 -1.65
N THR A 83 -9.26 3.24 -1.98
CA THR A 83 -10.16 4.27 -1.46
C THR A 83 -10.99 3.68 -0.33
N LEU A 84 -10.77 4.12 0.90
CA LEU A 84 -11.45 3.61 2.09
C LEU A 84 -12.37 4.68 2.68
N GLN A 85 -13.61 4.29 2.99
CA GLN A 85 -14.52 5.05 3.84
C GLN A 85 -14.91 4.20 5.05
N LEU A 86 -14.90 4.81 6.24
CA LEU A 86 -15.21 4.14 7.50
C LEU A 86 -16.43 4.76 8.15
N GLN A 87 -17.29 3.92 8.73
CA GLN A 87 -18.43 4.34 9.55
C GLN A 87 -18.38 3.60 10.89
N ALA A 88 -18.50 4.31 12.01
CA ALA A 88 -18.61 3.73 13.35
C ALA A 88 -20.02 3.98 13.91
N VAL A 89 -20.67 2.92 14.44
CA VAL A 89 -22.09 2.97 14.82
C VAL A 89 -22.32 3.52 16.22
N VAL A 90 -21.44 3.25 17.19
CA VAL A 90 -21.79 3.43 18.62
C VAL A 90 -20.98 4.47 19.37
N ASP A 91 -19.72 4.73 19.00
CA ASP A 91 -18.98 5.77 19.69
C ASP A 91 -18.22 6.68 18.72
N PHE A 92 -18.94 7.68 18.25
CA PHE A 92 -18.39 8.73 17.39
C PHE A 92 -17.29 9.55 18.08
N ARG A 93 -17.10 9.41 19.41
CA ARG A 93 -16.05 10.10 20.18
C ARG A 93 -14.82 9.23 20.41
N MET A 94 -14.93 7.90 20.27
CA MET A 94 -13.76 7.04 20.31
C MET A 94 -12.85 7.29 19.12
N VAL A 95 -11.56 7.35 19.41
CA VAL A 95 -10.51 7.40 18.40
C VAL A 95 -10.00 5.97 18.18
N PHE A 96 -10.01 5.55 16.92
CA PHE A 96 -9.46 4.27 16.50
C PHE A 96 -8.15 4.48 15.77
N ILE A 97 -7.19 3.57 15.94
CA ILE A 97 -6.07 3.42 15.02
C ILE A 97 -6.48 2.39 13.98
N ILE A 98 -6.51 2.81 12.73
CA ILE A 98 -6.76 1.94 11.58
C ILE A 98 -5.43 1.62 10.96
N VAL A 99 -5.11 0.33 10.86
CA VAL A 99 -3.88 -0.17 10.24
C VAL A 99 -4.24 -0.97 9.01
N ILE A 100 -3.63 -0.62 7.88
CA ILE A 100 -3.91 -1.16 6.57
C ILE A 100 -2.63 -1.78 6.07
N MET A 101 -2.64 -3.05 5.71
CA MET A 101 -1.48 -3.80 5.28
C MET A 101 -1.76 -4.49 3.95
N LEU A 102 -0.77 -4.48 3.06
CA LEU A 102 -0.69 -5.41 1.95
C LEU A 102 0.12 -6.61 2.41
N ILE A 103 -0.52 -7.77 2.49
CA ILE A 103 0.10 -9.03 2.89
C ILE A 103 0.11 -10.02 1.72
N ASP A 104 1.09 -10.91 1.68
CA ASP A 104 1.05 -12.09 0.82
C ASP A 104 0.36 -13.27 1.53
N ASP A 105 0.27 -14.41 0.83
CA ASP A 105 -0.38 -15.63 1.31
C ASP A 105 0.36 -16.30 2.47
N GLU A 106 1.66 -16.01 2.66
CA GLU A 106 2.40 -16.41 3.85
C GLU A 106 2.31 -15.39 5.01
N GLY A 107 1.54 -14.31 4.83
CA GLY A 107 1.31 -13.27 5.84
C GLY A 107 2.46 -12.28 5.99
N GLN A 108 3.39 -12.21 5.04
CA GLN A 108 4.45 -11.21 5.02
C GLN A 108 3.92 -9.85 4.60
N ILE A 109 4.23 -8.84 5.41
CA ILE A 109 3.83 -7.45 5.15
C ILE A 109 4.72 -6.86 4.05
N ASN A 110 4.10 -6.51 2.93
CA ASN A 110 4.75 -5.87 1.79
C ASN A 110 4.80 -4.34 1.94
N SER A 111 3.71 -3.76 2.44
CA SER A 111 3.62 -2.36 2.84
C SER A 111 2.46 -2.19 3.81
N TYR A 112 2.47 -1.07 4.53
CA TYR A 112 1.44 -0.72 5.48
C TYR A 112 1.23 0.79 5.54
N GLU A 113 0.06 1.18 6.01
CA GLU A 113 -0.32 2.55 6.34
C GLU A 113 -1.13 2.53 7.62
N HIS A 114 -1.06 3.57 8.43
CA HIS A 114 -1.96 3.69 9.57
C HIS A 114 -2.39 5.13 9.84
N PHE A 115 -3.58 5.31 10.40
CA PHE A 115 -4.07 6.62 10.78
C PHE A 115 -5.07 6.54 11.93
N ASN A 116 -5.22 7.67 12.62
CA ASN A 116 -6.27 7.85 13.63
C ASN A 116 -7.59 8.22 12.95
N TYR A 117 -8.65 7.49 13.27
CA TYR A 117 -10.02 7.72 12.82
C TYR A 117 -10.90 8.14 14.00
N LEU A 118 -11.63 9.24 13.85
CA LEU A 118 -12.60 9.71 14.83
C LEU A 118 -13.98 9.85 14.16
N GLY A 119 -14.95 9.04 14.58
CA GLY A 119 -16.25 8.91 13.90
C GLY A 119 -17.00 10.23 13.69
N ILE A 120 -17.04 11.12 14.69
CA ILE A 120 -17.76 12.41 14.60
C ILE A 120 -17.21 13.35 13.53
N ARG A 121 -15.92 13.22 13.21
CA ARG A 121 -15.22 14.11 12.28
C ARG A 121 -15.02 13.43 10.92
N ASP A 122 -14.68 12.15 10.92
CA ASP A 122 -14.08 11.48 9.77
C ASP A 122 -15.05 10.53 9.03
N CYS A 123 -16.30 10.37 9.46
CA CYS A 123 -17.25 9.42 8.86
C CYS A 123 -17.58 9.68 7.37
N SER A 124 -17.52 10.93 6.92
CA SER A 124 -17.72 11.32 5.52
C SER A 124 -16.42 11.36 4.72
N LYS A 125 -15.27 11.21 5.38
CA LYS A 125 -13.95 11.29 4.74
C LYS A 125 -13.66 10.03 3.94
N LYS A 126 -13.07 10.22 2.76
CA LYS A 126 -12.52 9.15 1.93
C LYS A 126 -10.99 9.20 2.05
N PHE A 127 -10.39 8.10 2.48
CA PHE A 127 -8.96 7.95 2.62
C PHE A 127 -8.42 7.28 1.35
N ASN A 128 -7.47 7.92 0.68
CA ASN A 128 -6.81 7.36 -0.49
C ASN A 128 -5.43 6.87 -0.08
N ILE A 129 -5.23 5.55 -0.05
CA ILE A 129 -4.01 4.87 0.38
C ILE A 129 -3.36 4.18 -0.83
N TYR A 130 -2.04 4.24 -0.92
CA TYR A 130 -1.25 3.50 -1.91
C TYR A 130 -0.38 2.46 -1.21
N LEU A 131 -0.70 1.18 -1.41
CA LEU A 131 0.09 0.07 -0.89
C LEU A 131 1.01 -0.45 -2.00
N LEU A 132 2.30 -0.52 -1.71
CA LEU A 132 3.33 -0.95 -2.64
C LEU A 132 3.74 -2.40 -2.35
N TYR A 133 4.04 -3.16 -3.41
CA TYR A 133 4.67 -4.46 -3.25
C TYR A 133 6.12 -4.30 -2.81
N SER A 134 6.62 -5.24 -2.03
CA SER A 134 8.01 -5.21 -1.52
C SER A 134 9.05 -5.42 -2.62
N THR A 135 8.69 -6.20 -3.66
CA THR A 135 9.51 -6.45 -4.85
C THR A 135 9.07 -5.59 -6.02
N GLN A 136 10.03 -5.27 -6.90
CA GLN A 136 9.83 -4.46 -8.09
C GLN A 136 10.47 -5.18 -9.29
N PRO A 137 9.68 -5.83 -10.17
CA PRO A 137 8.22 -5.96 -10.17
C PRO A 137 7.69 -6.88 -9.04
N LYS A 138 6.38 -6.89 -8.83
CA LYS A 138 5.74 -7.77 -7.85
C LYS A 138 5.90 -9.25 -8.22
N ASP A 139 5.91 -10.12 -7.22
CA ASP A 139 5.98 -11.56 -7.45
C ASP A 139 4.62 -12.07 -7.95
N THR A 140 4.58 -12.56 -9.19
CA THR A 140 3.33 -13.05 -9.81
C THR A 140 2.93 -14.45 -9.35
N THR A 141 3.79 -15.14 -8.61
CA THR A 141 3.50 -16.47 -8.07
C THR A 141 2.72 -16.42 -6.75
N LYS A 142 2.78 -15.28 -6.06
CA LYS A 142 2.13 -15.05 -4.77
C LYS A 142 0.72 -14.50 -4.93
N ASN A 143 -0.11 -14.78 -3.93
CA ASN A 143 -1.42 -14.14 -3.80
C ASN A 143 -1.33 -13.06 -2.73
N TYR A 144 -2.05 -11.97 -2.95
CA TYR A 144 -1.99 -10.81 -2.06
C TYR A 144 -3.37 -10.46 -1.53
N SER A 145 -3.41 -9.93 -0.32
CA SER A 145 -4.63 -9.44 0.31
C SER A 145 -4.38 -8.10 0.99
N ILE A 146 -5.42 -7.26 1.03
CA ILE A 146 -5.46 -6.09 1.90
C ILE A 146 -6.04 -6.54 3.23
N ARG A 147 -5.24 -6.48 4.29
CA ARG A 147 -5.70 -6.66 5.67
C ARG A 147 -5.88 -5.30 6.32
N ILE A 148 -7.00 -5.09 7.00
CA ILE A 148 -7.31 -3.85 7.71
C ILE A 148 -7.65 -4.22 9.15
N ASP A 149 -6.95 -3.64 10.11
CA ASP A 149 -7.15 -3.89 11.54
C ASP A 149 -7.53 -2.56 12.23
N ALA A 150 -8.46 -2.63 13.18
CA ALA A 150 -8.89 -1.50 13.99
C ALA A 150 -8.60 -1.74 15.47
N PHE A 151 -7.93 -0.79 16.09
CA PHE A 151 -7.60 -0.79 17.52
C PHE A 151 -8.10 0.49 18.18
N THR A 152 -8.36 0.46 19.49
CA THR A 152 -8.57 1.69 20.25
C THR A 152 -7.27 2.51 20.28
N ALA A 153 -7.35 3.83 20.13
CA ALA A 153 -6.13 4.64 20.03
C ALA A 153 -5.41 4.82 21.37
N ILE A 154 -6.09 4.66 22.50
CA ILE A 154 -5.51 4.90 23.84
C ILE A 154 -4.89 3.62 24.41
N SER A 155 -5.64 2.51 24.44
CA SER A 155 -5.20 1.25 25.04
C SER A 155 -4.64 0.25 24.02
N LEU A 156 -4.78 0.50 22.72
CA LEU A 156 -4.44 -0.45 21.64
C LEU A 156 -5.24 -1.75 21.73
N ASP A 157 -6.44 -1.70 22.30
CA ASP A 157 -7.32 -2.86 22.37
C ASP A 157 -7.84 -3.18 20.96
N TYR A 158 -7.73 -4.45 20.59
CA TYR A 158 -8.26 -4.94 19.33
C TYR A 158 -9.77 -4.78 19.25
N HIS A 159 -10.26 -4.30 18.10
CA HIS A 159 -11.68 -4.08 17.87
C HIS A 159 -12.23 -4.94 16.73
N ALA A 160 -11.56 -4.96 15.57
CA ALA A 160 -12.02 -5.69 14.39
C ALA A 160 -10.91 -5.83 13.35
N SER A 161 -11.04 -6.82 12.47
CA SER A 161 -10.18 -7.02 11.31
C SER A 161 -11.00 -7.36 10.07
N TRP A 162 -10.56 -6.89 8.90
CA TRP A 162 -11.10 -7.23 7.59
C TRP A 162 -9.99 -7.76 6.68
N LEU A 163 -10.34 -8.66 5.77
CA LEU A 163 -9.43 -9.24 4.80
C LEU A 163 -10.03 -9.23 3.39
N PHE A 164 -9.37 -8.54 2.46
CA PHE A 164 -9.81 -8.41 1.07
C PHE A 164 -8.77 -9.02 0.13
N PRO A 165 -9.02 -10.22 -0.42
CA PRO A 165 -8.12 -10.80 -1.41
C PRO A 165 -8.09 -9.94 -2.68
N LEU A 166 -6.90 -9.80 -3.27
CA LEU A 166 -6.72 -9.09 -4.53
C LEU A 166 -6.91 -10.07 -5.69
N GLU A 167 -7.98 -9.87 -6.44
CA GLU A 167 -8.21 -10.58 -7.69
C GLU A 167 -7.37 -9.94 -8.82
N PHE A 168 -7.11 -10.68 -9.89
CA PHE A 168 -6.41 -10.18 -11.09
C PHE A 168 -4.97 -9.68 -10.84
N SER A 169 -4.09 -10.61 -10.46
CA SER A 169 -2.66 -10.34 -10.22
C SER A 169 -1.90 -9.78 -11.44
N PHE A 170 -2.45 -9.80 -12.66
CA PHE A 170 -1.81 -9.19 -13.82
C PHE A 170 -1.89 -7.65 -13.86
N LEU A 171 -2.80 -7.02 -13.10
CA LEU A 171 -2.99 -5.58 -13.16
C LEU A 171 -1.76 -4.83 -12.61
N PRO A 172 -1.19 -3.87 -13.36
CA PRO A 172 -0.12 -3.00 -12.85
C PRO A 172 -0.58 -2.13 -11.69
N VAL A 173 -1.83 -1.65 -11.74
CA VAL A 173 -2.46 -0.91 -10.64
C VAL A 173 -3.81 -1.55 -10.34
N HIS A 174 -3.96 -2.09 -9.13
CA HIS A 174 -5.23 -2.61 -8.64
C HIS A 174 -5.97 -1.50 -7.90
N HIS A 175 -7.18 -1.15 -8.36
CA HIS A 175 -8.02 -0.14 -7.71
C HIS A 175 -9.11 -0.81 -6.88
N SER A 176 -9.14 -0.52 -5.57
CA SER A 176 -10.15 -1.02 -4.65
C SER A 176 -10.86 0.14 -3.97
N ALA A 177 -12.19 0.11 -3.93
CA ALA A 177 -12.99 1.08 -3.20
C ALA A 177 -13.83 0.34 -2.14
N LEU A 178 -13.55 0.61 -0.87
CA LEU A 178 -14.14 -0.09 0.26
C LEU A 178 -14.89 0.89 1.16
N LYS A 179 -16.07 0.47 1.61
CA LYS A 179 -16.82 1.14 2.68
C LYS A 179 -17.00 0.14 3.82
N LEU A 180 -16.36 0.42 4.95
CA LEU A 180 -16.33 -0.47 6.12
C LEU A 180 -17.14 0.11 7.26
N PHE A 181 -17.71 -0.79 8.05
CA PHE A 181 -18.42 -0.49 9.27
C PHE A 181 -17.62 -1.05 10.44
N ILE A 182 -17.18 -0.20 11.36
CA ILE A 182 -16.55 -0.63 12.61
C ILE A 182 -17.68 -1.15 13.51
N PRO A 183 -17.69 -2.46 13.84
CA PRO A 183 -18.77 -3.05 14.60
C PRO A 183 -18.80 -2.50 16.02
N ILE A 184 -19.93 -2.66 16.69
CA ILE A 184 -20.05 -2.46 18.13
C ILE A 184 -19.34 -3.65 18.77
N PHE A 185 -18.53 -3.42 19.81
CA PHE A 185 -17.92 -4.52 20.54
C PHE A 185 -19.04 -5.44 21.06
N ASN A 186 -19.22 -6.59 20.40
CA ASN A 186 -20.17 -7.59 20.83
C ASN A 186 -19.37 -8.81 21.27
N PRO A 187 -19.36 -9.15 22.56
CA PRO A 187 -18.61 -10.29 23.08
C PRO A 187 -19.23 -11.64 22.70
N GLU A 188 -20.19 -11.66 21.76
CA GLU A 188 -20.70 -12.92 21.20
C GLU A 188 -19.52 -13.66 20.58
N VAL A 189 -19.11 -14.71 21.28
CA VAL A 189 -17.99 -15.57 20.92
C VAL A 189 -18.38 -16.28 19.63
N ALA A 190 -18.03 -15.67 18.49
CA ALA A 190 -18.04 -16.39 17.24
C ALA A 190 -17.18 -17.64 17.43
N GLU A 191 -17.74 -18.82 17.18
CA GLU A 191 -16.98 -20.07 17.23
C GLU A 191 -15.77 -19.94 16.32
N CYS A 192 -14.59 -19.99 16.93
CA CYS A 192 -13.30 -19.83 16.30
C CYS A 192 -12.53 -21.13 16.51
N ILE A 193 -12.07 -21.74 15.41
CA ILE A 193 -11.63 -23.14 15.41
C ILE A 193 -10.10 -23.26 15.58
N LEU A 194 -9.36 -22.18 15.34
CA LEU A 194 -7.89 -22.21 15.38
C LEU A 194 -7.36 -22.31 16.82
N GLN A 195 -6.33 -23.15 16.97
CA GLN A 195 -5.51 -23.18 18.17
C GLN A 195 -4.40 -22.13 18.08
N CYS A 196 -4.44 -21.15 18.98
CA CYS A 196 -3.44 -20.10 19.12
C CYS A 196 -2.67 -20.36 20.42
N ASN A 197 -1.36 -20.57 20.35
CA ASN A 197 -0.56 -20.93 21.53
C ASN A 197 -0.45 -19.77 22.53
N HIS A 198 -0.10 -18.60 22.02
CA HIS A 198 0.07 -17.36 22.79
C HIS A 198 -0.72 -16.22 22.13
N GLY A 199 -2.04 -16.31 22.21
CA GLY A 199 -2.93 -15.34 21.63
C GLY A 199 -4.39 -15.77 21.64
N GLN A 200 -5.21 -15.01 20.93
CA GLN A 200 -6.65 -15.25 20.83
C GLN A 200 -7.03 -15.55 19.39
N CYS A 201 -7.90 -16.55 19.20
CA CYS A 201 -8.52 -16.82 17.92
C CYS A 201 -9.55 -15.72 17.63
N LYS A 202 -9.46 -15.10 16.45
CA LYS A 202 -10.37 -14.06 15.96
C LYS A 202 -10.85 -14.42 14.56
N LYS A 203 -11.98 -13.86 14.15
CA LYS A 203 -12.52 -13.99 12.80
C LYS A 203 -12.51 -12.63 12.11
N TYR A 204 -12.24 -12.61 10.81
CA TYR A 204 -12.39 -11.39 10.01
C TYR A 204 -13.86 -11.06 9.81
N GLU A 205 -14.24 -9.79 9.96
CA GLU A 205 -15.63 -9.33 9.90
C GLU A 205 -16.32 -9.60 8.55
N ASN A 206 -15.56 -9.60 7.45
CA ASN A 206 -16.11 -9.75 6.10
C ASN A 206 -15.95 -11.16 5.51
N THR A 207 -15.38 -12.11 6.26
CA THR A 207 -15.14 -13.48 5.76
C THR A 207 -15.44 -14.52 6.81
N LYS A 208 -15.38 -15.81 6.44
CA LYS A 208 -15.45 -16.93 7.40
C LYS A 208 -14.07 -17.38 7.90
N ILE A 209 -13.01 -16.67 7.53
CA ILE A 209 -11.63 -17.04 7.82
C ILE A 209 -11.31 -16.62 9.26
N ASP A 210 -10.77 -17.56 10.02
CA ASP A 210 -10.24 -17.35 11.37
C ASP A 210 -8.74 -17.02 11.28
N PHE A 211 -8.20 -16.32 12.27
CA PHE A 211 -6.77 -16.06 12.43
C PHE A 211 -6.40 -15.95 13.91
N CYS A 212 -5.10 -16.13 14.22
CA CYS A 212 -4.60 -15.88 15.56
C CYS A 212 -4.13 -14.43 15.73
N GLN A 213 -4.71 -13.74 16.70
CA GLN A 213 -4.19 -12.47 17.20
C GLN A 213 -3.20 -12.78 18.33
N CYS A 214 -1.91 -12.58 18.08
CA CYS A 214 -0.87 -12.94 19.03
C CYS A 214 -0.75 -11.95 20.19
N ASP A 215 -0.39 -12.49 21.35
CA ASP A 215 -0.01 -11.70 22.51
C ASP A 215 1.33 -10.97 22.25
N PRO A 216 1.59 -9.85 22.95
CA PRO A 216 2.87 -9.16 22.84
C PRO A 216 4.06 -10.09 23.10
N GLY A 217 5.06 -10.06 22.21
CA GLY A 217 6.22 -10.95 22.25
C GLY A 217 6.10 -12.22 21.39
N TRP A 218 4.94 -12.46 20.79
CA TRP A 218 4.66 -13.65 19.98
C TRP A 218 4.23 -13.29 18.55
N SER A 219 4.51 -14.21 17.62
CA SER A 219 4.26 -14.03 16.20
C SER A 219 4.06 -15.37 15.49
N GLY A 220 3.73 -15.30 14.20
CA GLY A 220 3.41 -16.46 13.36
C GLY A 220 1.92 -16.78 13.34
N SER A 221 1.51 -17.62 12.39
CA SER A 221 0.10 -17.96 12.15
C SER A 221 -0.60 -18.61 13.35
N GLN A 222 0.16 -19.27 14.24
CA GLN A 222 -0.32 -19.90 15.47
C GLN A 222 0.22 -19.25 16.75
N CYS A 223 0.89 -18.09 16.63
CA CYS A 223 1.54 -17.42 17.75
C CYS A 223 2.55 -18.30 18.50
N SER A 224 3.33 -19.10 17.76
CA SER A 224 4.33 -20.03 18.30
C SER A 224 5.75 -19.46 18.29
N ILE A 225 5.99 -18.38 17.56
CA ILE A 225 7.32 -17.81 17.37
C ILE A 225 7.51 -16.65 18.35
N LYS A 226 8.34 -16.86 19.37
CA LYS A 226 8.77 -15.80 20.28
C LYS A 226 9.83 -14.94 19.59
N TYR A 227 9.65 -13.62 19.58
CA TYR A 227 10.70 -12.71 19.11
C TYR A 227 11.40 -12.07 20.31
N GLU A 228 12.72 -12.21 20.38
CA GLU A 228 13.54 -11.79 21.53
C GLU A 228 13.87 -10.29 21.55
N THR A 229 13.60 -9.57 20.46
CA THR A 229 13.98 -8.17 20.31
C THR A 229 12.80 -7.24 20.60
N TYR A 230 12.96 -6.39 21.62
CA TYR A 230 12.06 -5.29 21.95
C TYR A 230 12.11 -4.23 20.84
N ASN A 231 11.38 -4.47 19.75
CA ASN A 231 11.35 -3.55 18.62
C ASN A 231 10.42 -2.36 18.86
N CYS A 232 9.60 -2.38 19.90
CA CYS A 232 8.64 -1.33 20.23
C CYS A 232 8.70 -0.98 21.72
N SER A 233 8.21 0.22 22.06
CA SER A 233 7.94 0.62 23.44
C SER A 233 7.02 -0.37 24.15
N SER A 234 7.09 -0.44 25.48
CA SER A 234 6.32 -1.42 26.29
C SER A 234 4.80 -1.27 26.18
N ASP A 235 4.31 -0.09 25.83
CA ASP A 235 2.89 0.20 25.61
C ASP A 235 2.52 0.31 24.13
N SER A 236 3.41 -0.10 23.23
CA SER A 236 3.18 -0.14 21.79
C SER A 236 2.91 -1.57 21.32
N PHE A 237 2.08 -1.71 20.30
CA PHE A 237 1.73 -3.01 19.74
C PHE A 237 2.62 -3.32 18.53
N TYR A 238 3.27 -4.47 18.54
CA TYR A 238 4.09 -4.95 17.43
C TYR A 238 3.25 -5.77 16.46
N ILE A 239 3.19 -5.34 15.20
CA ILE A 239 2.37 -6.05 14.19
C ILE A 239 3.18 -7.02 13.32
N GLY A 240 4.51 -6.91 13.32
CA GLY A 240 5.40 -7.69 12.47
C GLY A 240 6.41 -6.82 11.71
N SER A 241 7.46 -7.44 11.16
CA SER A 241 8.45 -6.78 10.29
C SER A 241 9.08 -5.48 10.82
N GLY A 242 9.25 -5.36 12.15
CA GLY A 242 9.81 -4.14 12.76
C GLY A 242 8.84 -2.95 12.85
N ILE A 243 7.53 -3.19 12.69
CA ILE A 243 6.49 -2.16 12.70
C ILE A 243 5.80 -2.12 14.06
N CYS A 244 5.70 -0.91 14.62
CA CYS A 244 5.09 -0.63 15.91
C CYS A 244 3.90 0.31 15.75
N ILE A 245 2.80 -0.01 16.42
CA ILE A 245 1.65 0.87 16.56
C ILE A 245 1.73 1.49 17.95
N CYS A 246 1.80 2.81 17.99
CA CYS A 246 1.92 3.56 19.24
C CYS A 246 0.55 4.09 19.68
N PRO A 247 0.30 4.19 21.00
CA PRO A 247 -0.87 4.88 21.51
C PRO A 247 -0.92 6.35 21.11
N LEU A 248 -2.10 6.95 21.20
CA LEU A 248 -2.33 8.35 20.85
C LEU A 248 -1.38 9.28 21.61
N GLY A 249 -0.66 10.12 20.86
CA GLY A 249 0.31 11.07 21.42
C GLY A 249 1.73 10.53 21.56
N LYS A 250 1.98 9.26 21.21
CA LYS A 250 3.32 8.67 21.14
C LYS A 250 3.77 8.45 19.69
N TYR A 251 5.06 8.67 19.45
CA TYR A 251 5.69 8.53 18.15
C TYR A 251 7.13 8.07 18.35
N GLY A 252 7.69 7.43 17.33
CA GLY A 252 9.04 6.90 17.38
C GLY A 252 9.08 5.44 16.99
N ARG A 253 10.28 4.90 16.93
CA ARG A 253 10.52 3.49 16.56
C ARG A 253 10.67 2.60 17.79
N GLN A 254 10.96 3.17 18.96
CA GLN A 254 11.15 2.51 20.27
C GLN A 254 10.69 3.45 21.39
#